data_AF-A0A151SWX8-F1
#
_entry.id   AF-A0A151SWX8-F1
#
_cell.length_a   1.000
_cell.length_b   1.000
_cell.length_c   1.000
_cell.angle_alpha   90.00
_cell.angle_beta   90.00
_cell.angle_gamma   90.00
#
_symmetry.space_group_name_H-M   'P 1'
#
loop_
_entity.id
_entity.type
_entity.pdbx_description
1 polymer ?
#
loop_
_entity_poly.entity_id
_entity_poly.type
_entity_poly.pdbx_seq_one_letter_code
_entity_poly.pdbx_strand_id
1 'polypeptide(L)'
;MTSNEEFPIGRLEGAPSDDIGWHFGVPIAGNRNNVQCKLCQKIIRGGITRLKQHIAHDKGQVAGCPRVTSFVRENMMKLLKDRKEKKIDFRKRKEEFESRLREDDEEDSDEEMRIASQQSIRSQREWEDRQRFRQQTEGSNNIYESGGSSRMSVSQTSRKEDATFALRSTNVDLVRSKSMKQPKIGGGLMKTLKKKLGEAVSKFIIYERLPMNLSNSPWLHNLIIAAAEVGPSVKCPTPYEVSDVYLEAEYKSMQEWISKLKTTWKEKGVTIMCDGWTDSVNHTHIMNFLVYCSKGTIFLKSIDASNVDSRNTDYYFQLLDKVVDEVGEEFVIQVVTDNEKALKAAGQKLMEKRQHLYWTACAAHCLDLCLEDIGKKKNVQKLLSDAKVVTTFIYNHTWIVNLMKKYTGGREIVRPGVTRFATQFLQLQAIVQQKQGLRNMFNSEEFRRSKFGRDKNGLAFEARQIVIGNDFWSKANDILKVFEPLVKVLRLVDGDEKPTMGFIYEAIDRAKQSIQKSSRYYSQYQEIIDKRWRFMHSDLHSAGYFLNPQFQYGVEHGSDVYRETFEGTKKVIMKLERNMDDQIKALNSVSNK
;
A
#
# COMPACT_ATOMS: atom_id res chain seq x y z
N MET A 1 -34.34 -3.26 51.59
CA MET A 1 -34.22 -2.19 50.57
C MET A 1 -32.90 -2.41 49.84
N THR A 2 -32.96 -3.07 48.69
CA THR A 2 -31.83 -3.32 47.79
C THR A 2 -31.53 -2.04 47.02
N SER A 3 -30.43 -1.36 47.33
CA SER A 3 -29.89 -0.29 46.49
C SER A 3 -29.45 -0.91 45.15
N ASN A 4 -29.88 -0.33 44.03
CA ASN A 4 -29.35 -0.68 42.71
C ASN A 4 -27.83 -0.49 42.72
N GLU A 5 -27.06 -1.58 42.71
CA GLU A 5 -25.61 -1.51 42.52
C GLU A 5 -25.32 -1.25 41.04
N GLU A 6 -25.07 0.00 40.68
CA GLU A 6 -24.54 0.36 39.38
C GLU A 6 -23.01 0.25 39.38
N PHE A 7 -22.46 -0.29 38.29
CA PHE A 7 -21.02 -0.30 38.08
C PHE A 7 -20.60 1.09 37.60
N PRO A 8 -19.62 1.75 38.24
CA PRO A 8 -19.25 3.11 37.88
C PRO A 8 -18.73 3.19 36.44
N ILE A 9 -19.13 4.22 35.68
CA ILE A 9 -18.71 4.43 34.27
C ILE A 9 -17.91 5.74 34.12
N GLY A 10 -17.97 6.63 35.13
CA GLY A 10 -17.34 7.96 35.12
C GLY A 10 -16.04 8.06 35.92
N ARG A 11 -15.42 9.25 35.87
CA ARG A 11 -14.24 9.63 36.67
C ARG A 11 -14.61 9.85 38.14
N LEU A 12 -13.73 9.45 39.07
CA LEU A 12 -13.86 9.80 40.48
C LEU A 12 -13.10 11.11 40.77
N GLU A 13 -13.80 12.18 41.14
CA GLU A 13 -13.17 13.44 41.53
C GLU A 13 -12.27 13.26 42.77
N GLY A 14 -11.07 13.85 42.73
CA GLY A 14 -10.07 13.74 43.80
C GLY A 14 -9.24 12.45 43.80
N ALA A 15 -9.41 11.54 42.82
CA ALA A 15 -8.61 10.33 42.71
C ALA A 15 -7.19 10.59 42.14
N PRO A 16 -6.19 9.75 42.47
CA PRO A 16 -4.82 9.89 41.94
C PRO A 16 -4.66 9.71 40.43
N SER A 17 -5.63 9.08 39.75
CA SER A 17 -5.65 8.92 38.29
C SER A 17 -7.07 8.62 37.81
N ASP A 18 -7.30 8.65 36.50
CA ASP A 18 -8.60 8.37 35.87
C ASP A 18 -8.93 6.85 35.80
N ASP A 19 -8.29 6.05 36.65
CA ASP A 19 -8.50 4.60 36.69
C ASP A 19 -9.75 4.27 37.50
N ILE A 20 -10.70 3.58 36.88
CA ILE A 20 -11.97 3.15 37.49
C ILE A 20 -11.79 2.38 38.81
N GLY A 21 -10.63 1.73 39.01
CA GLY A 21 -10.30 1.03 40.24
C GLY A 21 -10.37 1.91 41.49
N TRP A 22 -10.23 3.23 41.37
CA TRP A 22 -10.29 4.17 42.50
C TRP A 22 -11.68 4.31 43.12
N HIS A 23 -12.75 3.92 42.41
CA HIS A 23 -14.08 3.80 43.02
C HIS A 23 -14.08 2.79 44.17
N PHE A 24 -13.19 1.81 44.13
CA PHE A 24 -13.13 0.70 45.07
C PHE A 24 -11.90 0.74 46.00
N GLY A 25 -11.07 1.78 45.91
CA GLY A 25 -9.80 1.88 46.63
C GLY A 25 -9.52 3.27 47.17
N VAL A 26 -8.81 3.34 48.30
CA VAL A 26 -8.27 4.58 48.86
C VAL A 26 -6.75 4.45 48.97
N PRO A 27 -5.96 5.44 48.51
CA PRO A 27 -4.52 5.43 48.69
C PRO A 27 -4.16 5.60 50.18
N ILE A 28 -3.16 4.88 50.66
CA ILE A 28 -2.70 5.00 52.05
C ILE A 28 -1.70 6.16 52.17
N ALA A 29 -1.95 7.08 53.10
CA ALA A 29 -1.05 8.19 53.40
C ALA A 29 0.35 7.68 53.78
N GLY A 30 1.39 8.19 53.12
CA GLY A 30 2.78 7.79 53.33
C GLY A 30 3.29 6.65 52.45
N ASN A 31 2.45 5.92 51.71
CA ASN A 31 2.92 4.93 50.73
C ASN A 31 1.95 4.76 49.55
N ARG A 32 2.24 5.46 48.45
CA ARG A 32 1.41 5.50 47.21
C ARG A 32 1.26 4.13 46.52
N ASN A 33 2.09 3.15 46.85
CA ASN A 33 2.02 1.80 46.28
C ASN A 33 1.06 0.87 47.04
N ASN A 34 0.49 1.31 48.17
CA ASN A 34 -0.49 0.55 48.93
C ASN A 34 -1.86 1.18 48.80
N VAL A 35 -2.85 0.35 48.45
CA VAL A 35 -4.24 0.77 48.26
C VAL A 35 -5.12 -0.06 49.19
N GLN A 36 -5.92 0.60 50.00
CA GLN A 36 -6.90 -0.03 50.86
C GLN A 36 -8.20 -0.26 50.09
N CYS A 37 -8.69 -1.49 50.07
CA CYS A 37 -9.96 -1.82 49.43
C CYS A 37 -11.14 -1.28 50.27
N LYS A 38 -12.03 -0.48 49.66
CA LYS A 38 -13.21 0.07 50.36
C LYS A 38 -14.22 -1.00 50.77
N LEU A 39 -14.24 -2.14 50.09
CA LEU A 39 -15.23 -3.21 50.30
C LEU A 39 -14.85 -4.11 51.49
N CYS A 40 -13.62 -4.63 51.51
CA CYS A 40 -13.16 -5.57 52.55
C CYS A 40 -12.11 -4.99 53.51
N GLN A 41 -11.74 -3.72 53.34
CA GLN A 41 -10.74 -3.02 54.16
C GLN A 41 -9.32 -3.63 54.11
N LYS A 42 -9.07 -4.59 53.23
CA LYS A 42 -7.75 -5.19 53.05
C LYS A 42 -6.79 -4.22 52.35
N ILE A 43 -5.56 -4.15 52.86
CA ILE A 43 -4.47 -3.39 52.25
C ILE A 43 -3.82 -4.24 51.16
N ILE A 44 -3.88 -3.74 49.92
CA ILE A 44 -3.28 -4.38 48.74
C ILE A 44 -1.97 -3.68 48.41
N ARG A 45 -0.87 -4.44 48.42
CA ARG A 45 0.47 -3.96 48.07
C ARG A 45 0.70 -4.08 46.57
N GLY A 46 1.08 -3.00 45.89
CA GLY A 46 1.38 -2.96 44.44
C GLY A 46 0.33 -2.24 43.58
N GLY A 47 -0.30 -1.22 44.16
CA GLY A 47 -1.05 -0.20 43.45
C GLY A 47 -2.42 -0.64 42.92
N ILE A 48 -3.02 0.25 42.14
CA ILE A 48 -4.40 0.12 41.66
C ILE A 48 -4.63 -1.11 40.78
N THR A 49 -3.59 -1.57 40.08
CA THR A 49 -3.64 -2.79 39.24
C THR A 49 -3.92 -4.04 40.07
N ARG A 50 -3.26 -4.20 41.22
CA ARG A 50 -3.49 -5.34 42.11
C ARG A 50 -4.82 -5.24 42.85
N LEU A 51 -5.31 -4.03 43.12
CA LEU A 51 -6.66 -3.84 43.64
C LEU A 51 -7.72 -4.34 42.64
N LYS A 52 -7.57 -4.06 41.35
CA LYS A 52 -8.51 -4.57 40.32
C LYS A 52 -8.50 -6.09 40.23
N GLN A 53 -7.33 -6.72 40.36
CA GLN A 53 -7.22 -8.18 40.42
C GLN A 53 -7.89 -8.77 41.68
N HIS A 54 -7.75 -8.10 42.82
CA HIS A 54 -8.43 -8.44 44.08
C HIS A 54 -9.97 -8.39 43.93
N ILE A 55 -10.50 -7.39 43.22
CA ILE A 55 -11.94 -7.25 42.97
C ILE A 55 -12.45 -8.26 41.93
N ALA A 56 -11.68 -8.50 40.87
CA ALA A 56 -12.05 -9.41 39.77
C ALA A 56 -11.88 -10.90 40.09
N HIS A 57 -11.21 -11.24 41.20
CA HIS A 57 -10.82 -12.62 41.55
C HIS A 57 -9.96 -13.27 40.43
N ASP A 58 -9.02 -12.51 39.87
CA ASP A 58 -8.10 -13.04 38.84
C ASP A 58 -7.15 -14.07 39.49
N LYS A 59 -7.14 -15.30 38.97
CA LYS A 59 -6.46 -16.44 39.60
C LYS A 59 -4.93 -16.23 39.60
N GLY A 60 -4.32 -16.17 40.79
CA GLY A 60 -2.89 -16.44 40.98
C GLY A 60 -1.99 -15.33 41.54
N GLN A 61 -2.43 -14.07 41.65
CA GLN A 61 -1.53 -12.95 42.08
C GLN A 61 -1.99 -12.20 43.34
N VAL A 62 -3.30 -12.15 43.64
CA VAL A 62 -3.86 -11.48 44.83
C VAL A 62 -5.11 -12.24 45.28
N ALA A 63 -5.28 -12.47 46.59
CA ALA A 63 -6.48 -13.11 47.13
C ALA A 63 -7.74 -12.27 46.83
N GLY A 64 -8.85 -12.89 46.43
CA GLY A 64 -10.09 -12.20 46.07
C GLY A 64 -10.77 -11.46 47.22
N CYS A 65 -11.54 -10.43 46.89
CA CYS A 65 -12.36 -9.69 47.86
C CYS A 65 -13.54 -10.54 48.33
N PRO A 66 -13.71 -10.81 49.64
CA PRO A 66 -14.83 -11.60 50.15
C PRO A 66 -16.17 -10.82 50.18
N ARG A 67 -16.13 -9.49 50.02
CA ARG A 67 -17.30 -8.60 50.10
C ARG A 67 -17.67 -7.96 48.76
N VAL A 68 -17.06 -8.39 47.65
CA VAL A 68 -17.43 -7.91 46.32
C VAL A 68 -18.66 -8.68 45.83
N THR A 69 -19.61 -7.97 45.22
CA THR A 69 -20.78 -8.60 44.61
C THR A 69 -20.42 -9.27 43.29
N SER A 70 -21.24 -10.24 42.87
CA SER A 70 -21.06 -10.95 41.59
C SER A 70 -21.05 -9.98 40.41
N PHE A 71 -21.92 -8.98 40.42
CA PHE A 71 -22.05 -7.96 39.38
C PHE A 71 -20.77 -7.10 39.23
N VAL A 72 -20.24 -6.57 40.33
CA VAL A 72 -19.00 -5.76 40.30
C VAL A 72 -17.79 -6.61 39.92
N ARG A 73 -17.71 -7.85 40.41
CA ARG A 73 -16.64 -8.81 40.07
C ARG A 73 -16.62 -9.10 38.58
N GLU A 74 -17.77 -9.39 37.97
CA GLU A 74 -17.87 -9.74 36.55
C GLU A 74 -17.53 -8.57 35.64
N ASN A 75 -18.04 -7.38 35.92
CA ASN A 75 -17.69 -6.17 35.17
C ASN A 75 -16.20 -5.81 35.29
N MET A 76 -15.61 -5.95 36.49
CA MET A 76 -14.18 -5.74 36.68
C MET A 76 -13.33 -6.78 35.93
N MET A 77 -13.76 -8.04 35.90
CA MET A 77 -13.07 -9.10 35.15
C MET A 77 -13.16 -8.88 33.63
N LYS A 78 -14.30 -8.40 33.13
CA LYS A 78 -14.49 -8.02 31.73
C LYS A 78 -13.52 -6.91 31.32
N LEU A 79 -13.42 -5.83 32.11
CA LEU A 79 -12.46 -4.75 31.86
C LEU A 79 -11.00 -5.22 31.80
N LEU A 80 -10.61 -6.17 32.66
CA LEU A 80 -9.25 -6.72 32.65
C LEU A 80 -8.98 -7.60 31.43
N LYS A 81 -9.99 -8.34 30.94
CA LYS A 81 -9.90 -9.13 29.71
C LYS A 81 -9.83 -8.25 28.47
N ASP A 82 -10.74 -7.28 28.34
CA ASP A 82 -10.79 -6.33 27.23
C ASP A 82 -9.45 -5.57 27.09
N ARG A 83 -8.83 -5.19 28.22
CA ARG A 83 -7.50 -4.55 28.21
C ARG A 83 -6.39 -5.49 27.76
N LYS A 84 -6.42 -6.77 28.15
CA LYS A 84 -5.45 -7.80 27.70
C LYS A 84 -5.61 -8.05 26.19
N GLU A 85 -6.84 -8.17 25.70
CA GLU A 85 -7.16 -8.36 24.29
C GLU A 85 -6.73 -7.16 23.44
N LYS A 86 -7.07 -5.93 23.85
CA LYS A 86 -6.59 -4.69 23.18
C LYS A 86 -5.06 -4.60 23.13
N LYS A 87 -4.35 -5.06 24.16
CA LYS A 87 -2.88 -5.07 24.18
C LYS A 87 -2.28 -6.12 23.24
N ILE A 88 -2.93 -7.28 23.11
CA ILE A 88 -2.53 -8.33 22.16
C ILE A 88 -2.80 -7.89 20.72
N ASP A 89 -3.97 -7.33 20.46
CA ASP A 89 -4.35 -6.76 19.17
C ASP A 89 -3.44 -5.59 18.77
N PHE A 90 -3.10 -4.70 19.71
CA PHE A 90 -2.08 -3.66 19.50
C PHE A 90 -0.72 -4.23 19.10
N ARG A 91 -0.23 -5.26 19.81
CA ARG A 91 1.06 -5.89 19.47
C ARG A 91 1.01 -6.54 18.09
N LYS A 92 -0.08 -7.23 17.77
CA LYS A 92 -0.30 -7.87 16.47
C LYS A 92 -0.38 -6.86 15.33
N ARG A 93 -1.10 -5.75 15.51
CA ARG A 93 -1.22 -4.66 14.52
C ARG A 93 0.07 -3.86 14.37
N LYS A 94 0.82 -3.68 15.46
CA LYS A 94 2.16 -3.08 15.42
C LYS A 94 3.13 -3.99 14.65
N GLU A 95 3.11 -5.29 14.89
CA GLU A 95 3.88 -6.28 14.14
C GLU A 95 3.44 -6.36 12.66
N GLU A 96 2.15 -6.22 12.37
CA GLU A 96 1.62 -6.16 11.00
C GLU A 96 2.05 -4.87 10.27
N PHE A 97 2.03 -3.72 10.96
CA PHE A 97 2.52 -2.46 10.42
C PHE A 97 4.05 -2.46 10.26
N GLU A 98 4.79 -3.02 11.21
CA GLU A 98 6.24 -3.15 11.13
C GLU A 98 6.68 -4.19 10.10
N SER A 99 5.91 -5.26 9.87
CA SER A 99 6.16 -6.19 8.75
C SER A 99 5.87 -5.52 7.41
N ARG A 100 4.80 -4.70 7.28
CA ARG A 100 4.58 -3.87 6.08
C ARG A 100 5.73 -2.89 5.79
N LEU A 101 6.50 -2.50 6.81
CA LEU A 101 7.71 -1.67 6.65
C LEU A 101 8.99 -2.48 6.41
N ARG A 102 8.96 -3.80 6.67
CA ARG A 102 10.11 -4.73 6.57
C ARG A 102 10.00 -5.72 5.41
N GLU A 103 8.86 -5.85 4.73
CA GLU A 103 8.70 -6.74 3.56
C GLU A 103 9.69 -6.40 2.42
N ASP A 104 10.36 -5.25 2.46
CA ASP A 104 11.43 -4.83 1.54
C ASP A 104 12.87 -4.99 2.10
N ASP A 105 13.05 -5.39 3.37
CA ASP A 105 14.35 -5.36 4.06
C ASP A 105 14.99 -6.76 4.29
N GLU A 106 14.45 -7.85 3.71
CA GLU A 106 15.15 -9.16 3.68
C GLU A 106 16.01 -9.35 2.41
N GLU A 107 17.31 -9.28 2.64
CA GLU A 107 18.50 -9.52 1.80
C GLU A 107 18.35 -10.30 0.47
N ASP A 108 18.80 -9.64 -0.60
CA ASP A 108 19.79 -10.11 -1.60
C ASP A 108 19.60 -11.53 -2.18
N SER A 109 18.47 -11.78 -2.85
CA SER A 109 18.47 -12.35 -4.22
C SER A 109 17.08 -12.22 -4.83
N ASP A 110 17.04 -11.57 -5.99
CA ASP A 110 15.91 -11.50 -6.91
C ASP A 110 14.69 -10.66 -6.47
N GLU A 111 14.94 -9.41 -6.08
CA GLU A 111 13.94 -8.35 -5.99
C GLU A 111 13.11 -8.21 -7.29
N GLU A 112 13.73 -8.36 -8.47
CA GLU A 112 13.01 -8.39 -9.75
C GLU A 112 12.04 -9.58 -9.87
N MET A 113 12.37 -10.74 -9.28
CA MET A 113 11.49 -11.92 -9.29
C MET A 113 10.37 -11.77 -8.26
N ARG A 114 10.63 -11.10 -7.12
CA ARG A 114 9.58 -10.72 -6.14
C ARG A 114 8.64 -9.67 -6.70
N ILE A 115 9.14 -8.60 -7.30
CA ILE A 115 8.32 -7.57 -7.99
C ILE A 115 7.54 -8.21 -9.15
N ALA A 116 8.16 -9.05 -9.98
CA ALA A 116 7.45 -9.75 -11.06
C ALA A 116 6.41 -10.76 -10.53
N SER A 117 6.68 -11.42 -9.40
CA SER A 117 5.74 -12.34 -8.74
C SER A 117 4.59 -11.57 -8.10
N GLN A 118 4.84 -10.46 -7.42
CA GLN A 118 3.82 -9.57 -6.85
C GLN A 118 2.98 -8.90 -7.94
N GLN A 119 3.59 -8.42 -9.02
CA GLN A 119 2.89 -7.92 -10.22
C GLN A 119 2.04 -9.02 -10.87
N SER A 120 2.55 -10.25 -10.96
CA SER A 120 1.80 -11.41 -11.48
C SER A 120 0.61 -11.75 -10.57
N ILE A 121 0.82 -11.86 -9.26
CA ILE A 121 -0.24 -12.09 -8.25
C ILE A 121 -1.27 -10.96 -8.29
N ARG A 122 -0.84 -9.72 -8.46
CA ARG A 122 -1.71 -8.54 -8.55
C ARG A 122 -2.53 -8.54 -9.83
N SER A 123 -1.91 -8.75 -10.99
CA SER A 123 -2.63 -8.91 -12.26
C SER A 123 -3.60 -10.09 -12.22
N GLN A 124 -3.24 -11.16 -11.51
CA GLN A 124 -4.10 -12.32 -11.32
C GLN A 124 -5.29 -12.02 -10.40
N ARG A 125 -5.08 -11.29 -9.30
CA ARG A 125 -6.18 -10.81 -8.42
C ARG A 125 -7.09 -9.82 -9.13
N GLU A 126 -6.53 -8.85 -9.86
CA GLU A 126 -7.31 -7.90 -10.66
C GLU A 126 -8.11 -8.59 -11.77
N TRP A 127 -7.56 -9.64 -12.39
CA TRP A 127 -8.28 -10.47 -13.33
C TRP A 127 -9.38 -11.29 -12.64
N GLU A 128 -9.08 -11.94 -11.51
CA GLU A 128 -10.07 -12.69 -10.73
C GLU A 128 -11.21 -11.80 -10.23
N ASP A 129 -10.91 -10.58 -9.79
CA ASP A 129 -11.91 -9.60 -9.39
C ASP A 129 -12.75 -9.14 -10.59
N ARG A 130 -12.14 -8.94 -11.77
CA ARG A 130 -12.87 -8.72 -13.04
C ARG A 130 -13.77 -9.91 -13.41
N GLN A 131 -13.35 -11.15 -13.13
CA GLN A 131 -14.17 -12.35 -13.38
C GLN A 131 -15.28 -12.53 -12.35
N ARG A 132 -15.00 -12.35 -11.05
CA ARG A 132 -15.99 -12.39 -9.96
C ARG A 132 -17.05 -11.33 -10.16
N PHE A 133 -16.65 -10.12 -10.55
CA PHE A 133 -17.57 -9.03 -10.86
C PHE A 133 -18.44 -9.36 -12.09
N ARG A 134 -17.87 -9.98 -13.13
CA ARG A 134 -18.63 -10.51 -14.28
C ARG A 134 -19.66 -11.57 -13.87
N GLN A 135 -19.31 -12.47 -12.95
CA GLN A 135 -20.21 -13.52 -12.45
C GLN A 135 -21.32 -12.99 -11.52
N GLN A 136 -21.09 -11.85 -10.86
CA GLN A 136 -22.04 -11.26 -9.91
C GLN A 136 -23.09 -10.33 -10.55
N THR A 137 -22.94 -9.93 -11.82
CA THR A 137 -23.70 -8.80 -12.40
C THR A 137 -24.53 -9.09 -13.66
N GLU A 138 -24.86 -10.35 -13.99
CA GLU A 138 -26.16 -10.75 -14.58
C GLU A 138 -26.17 -12.21 -15.06
N GLY A 139 -27.25 -12.92 -14.72
CA GLY A 139 -27.76 -13.99 -15.55
C GLY A 139 -28.46 -13.39 -16.77
N SER A 140 -27.81 -13.44 -17.93
CA SER A 140 -28.42 -13.79 -19.23
C SER A 140 -27.37 -13.81 -20.34
N ASN A 141 -27.28 -14.99 -20.97
CA ASN A 141 -26.75 -15.30 -22.30
C ASN A 141 -25.22 -15.27 -22.53
N ASN A 142 -24.54 -16.28 -22.00
CA ASN A 142 -23.56 -16.99 -22.82
C ASN A 142 -24.33 -17.89 -23.80
N ILE A 143 -24.42 -17.50 -25.07
CA ILE A 143 -24.85 -18.39 -26.15
C ILE A 143 -23.68 -19.31 -26.47
N TYR A 144 -23.39 -20.31 -25.62
CA TYR A 144 -22.70 -21.57 -26.00
C TYR A 144 -23.04 -22.75 -25.06
N GLU A 145 -24.14 -22.67 -24.30
CA GLU A 145 -24.71 -23.84 -23.63
C GLU A 145 -26.07 -24.21 -24.23
N SER A 146 -26.06 -25.16 -25.16
CA SER A 146 -27.05 -26.25 -25.20
C SER A 146 -26.69 -27.26 -26.29
N GLY A 147 -25.81 -28.20 -25.93
CA GLY A 147 -25.76 -29.54 -26.51
C GLY A 147 -26.29 -30.56 -25.51
N GLY A 148 -27.50 -30.35 -25.00
CA GLY A 148 -28.22 -31.33 -24.17
C GLY A 148 -29.05 -32.25 -25.06
N SER A 149 -28.64 -33.52 -25.15
CA SER A 149 -29.39 -34.57 -25.84
C SER A 149 -30.81 -34.70 -25.27
N SER A 150 -31.79 -34.70 -26.18
CA SER A 150 -33.22 -34.81 -25.94
C SER A 150 -33.60 -36.13 -25.26
N ARG A 151 -34.55 -36.08 -24.32
CA ARG A 151 -35.69 -37.03 -24.25
C ARG A 151 -36.95 -36.32 -23.75
N MET A 152 -37.97 -36.32 -24.62
CA MET A 152 -39.38 -35.94 -24.42
C MET A 152 -40.09 -36.94 -23.46
N SER A 153 -41.30 -36.78 -22.90
CA SER A 153 -42.43 -35.82 -22.90
C SER A 153 -43.33 -36.19 -21.71
N VAL A 154 -44.21 -35.28 -21.29
CA VAL A 154 -45.18 -35.40 -20.18
C VAL A 154 -46.51 -36.05 -20.62
N SER A 155 -47.12 -36.93 -19.81
CA SER A 155 -48.49 -36.75 -19.25
C SER A 155 -48.97 -37.87 -18.28
N GLN A 156 -49.55 -37.40 -17.16
CA GLN A 156 -50.66 -37.90 -16.33
C GLN A 156 -50.77 -39.39 -15.90
N THR A 157 -50.69 -39.67 -14.59
CA THR A 157 -51.84 -39.92 -13.66
C THR A 157 -51.42 -40.70 -12.39
N SER A 158 -51.79 -40.12 -11.24
CA SER A 158 -52.27 -40.71 -9.97
C SER A 158 -51.70 -42.01 -9.35
N ARG A 159 -51.43 -41.88 -8.03
CA ARG A 159 -51.75 -42.78 -6.89
C ARG A 159 -50.71 -43.82 -6.38
N LYS A 160 -50.39 -43.58 -5.10
CA LYS A 160 -50.29 -44.48 -3.92
C LYS A 160 -49.09 -45.43 -3.76
N GLU A 161 -48.43 -45.19 -2.62
CA GLU A 161 -47.83 -46.12 -1.65
C GLU A 161 -48.22 -47.61 -1.82
N ASP A 162 -47.25 -48.52 -1.73
CA ASP A 162 -47.17 -49.43 -0.58
C ASP A 162 -45.86 -50.24 -0.51
N ALA A 163 -45.60 -50.70 0.71
CA ALA A 163 -44.36 -51.20 1.26
C ALA A 163 -44.05 -52.70 0.99
N THR A 164 -42.95 -53.18 1.61
CA THR A 164 -42.54 -54.58 1.89
C THR A 164 -41.77 -55.32 0.78
N PHE A 165 -40.84 -56.26 1.02
CA PHE A 165 -40.01 -56.70 2.14
C PHE A 165 -39.08 -57.80 1.55
N ALA A 166 -37.78 -57.68 1.85
CA ALA A 166 -36.74 -58.71 2.08
C ALA A 166 -36.57 -60.02 1.23
N LEU A 167 -35.28 -60.26 0.96
CA LEU A 167 -34.47 -61.50 1.08
C LEU A 167 -34.72 -62.73 0.17
N ARG A 168 -33.66 -63.12 -0.57
CA ARG A 168 -32.83 -64.34 -0.39
C ARG A 168 -31.75 -64.41 -1.48
N SER A 169 -30.47 -64.21 -1.15
CA SER A 169 -29.49 -65.17 -0.63
C SER A 169 -28.84 -66.07 -1.70
N THR A 170 -27.62 -65.71 -2.09
CA THR A 170 -26.54 -66.68 -2.33
C THR A 170 -25.24 -66.07 -1.82
N ASN A 171 -24.78 -66.58 -0.67
CA ASN A 171 -23.41 -66.41 -0.20
C ASN A 171 -22.51 -67.38 -0.97
N VAL A 172 -21.43 -66.88 -1.56
CA VAL A 172 -20.18 -67.62 -1.67
C VAL A 172 -19.06 -66.67 -1.24
N ASP A 173 -18.44 -67.01 -0.11
CA ASP A 173 -17.32 -66.31 0.51
C ASP A 173 -15.98 -66.62 -0.19
N LEU A 174 -15.03 -65.68 -0.04
CA LEU A 174 -13.57 -65.73 -0.32
C LEU A 174 -13.18 -65.57 -1.80
N VAL A 175 -12.45 -64.53 -2.25
CA VAL A 175 -11.17 -63.99 -1.74
C VAL A 175 -11.05 -62.52 -2.16
N ARG A 176 -10.61 -61.68 -1.21
CA ARG A 176 -10.28 -60.26 -1.38
C ARG A 176 -9.02 -60.11 -2.26
N SER A 177 -9.16 -60.13 -3.58
CA SER A 177 -8.08 -59.76 -4.49
C SER A 177 -7.92 -58.24 -4.48
N LYS A 178 -6.71 -57.78 -4.14
CA LYS A 178 -6.28 -56.37 -4.13
C LYS A 178 -6.83 -55.63 -5.35
N SER A 179 -7.72 -54.66 -5.11
CA SER A 179 -8.07 -53.62 -6.07
C SER A 179 -6.78 -53.03 -6.64
N MET A 180 -6.58 -53.17 -7.94
CA MET A 180 -5.55 -52.47 -8.68
C MET A 180 -5.76 -50.97 -8.45
N LYS A 181 -4.92 -50.37 -7.61
CA LYS A 181 -4.76 -48.92 -7.58
C LYS A 181 -4.33 -48.51 -8.98
N GLN A 182 -5.21 -47.79 -9.68
CA GLN A 182 -4.89 -47.12 -10.93
C GLN A 182 -3.59 -46.32 -10.72
N PRO A 183 -2.51 -46.58 -11.48
CA PRO A 183 -1.26 -45.87 -11.30
C PRO A 183 -1.48 -44.40 -11.67
N LYS A 184 -1.14 -43.49 -10.75
CA LYS A 184 -1.08 -42.05 -11.03
C LYS A 184 -0.17 -41.87 -12.24
N ILE A 185 -0.66 -41.26 -13.31
CA ILE A 185 0.12 -40.91 -14.50
C ILE A 185 1.38 -40.18 -14.02
N GLY A 186 2.53 -40.81 -14.25
CA GLY A 186 3.75 -40.58 -13.50
C GLY A 186 4.37 -39.20 -13.70
N GLY A 187 5.02 -38.69 -12.64
CA GLY A 187 5.74 -37.41 -12.67
C GLY A 187 6.81 -37.30 -13.76
N GLY A 188 7.26 -38.41 -14.36
CA GLY A 188 8.13 -38.42 -15.54
C GLY A 188 7.47 -37.86 -16.81
N LEU A 189 6.22 -38.25 -17.10
CA LEU A 189 5.48 -37.74 -18.27
C LEU A 189 5.20 -36.24 -18.12
N MET A 190 4.76 -35.82 -16.93
CA MET A 190 4.51 -34.41 -16.65
C MET A 190 5.79 -33.57 -16.72
N LYS A 191 6.95 -34.12 -16.34
CA LYS A 191 8.25 -33.45 -16.50
C LYS A 191 8.62 -33.27 -17.98
N THR A 192 8.38 -34.26 -18.82
CA THR A 192 8.62 -34.17 -20.27
C THR A 192 7.67 -33.19 -20.96
N LEU A 193 6.38 -33.22 -20.61
CA LEU A 193 5.39 -32.26 -21.13
C LEU A 193 5.70 -30.83 -20.69
N LYS A 194 6.07 -30.63 -19.41
CA LYS A 194 6.51 -29.33 -18.90
C LYS A 194 7.75 -28.82 -19.63
N LYS A 195 8.72 -29.70 -19.92
CA LYS A 195 9.91 -29.34 -20.70
C LYS A 195 9.55 -28.86 -22.10
N LYS A 196 8.67 -29.59 -22.80
CA LYS A 196 8.22 -29.22 -24.16
C LYS A 196 7.51 -27.86 -24.20
N LEU A 197 6.62 -27.61 -23.24
CA LEU A 197 5.95 -26.30 -23.11
C LEU A 197 6.96 -25.19 -22.81
N GLY A 198 7.86 -25.43 -21.85
CA GLY A 198 8.92 -24.49 -21.49
C GLY A 198 9.81 -24.12 -22.67
N GLU A 199 10.26 -25.10 -23.45
CA GLU A 199 11.06 -24.86 -24.66
C GLU A 199 10.31 -24.02 -25.71
N ALA A 200 9.02 -24.26 -25.92
CA ALA A 200 8.22 -23.49 -26.87
C ALA A 200 8.06 -22.03 -26.43
N VAL A 201 7.68 -21.80 -25.17
CA VAL A 201 7.54 -20.46 -24.59
C VAL A 201 8.89 -19.72 -24.60
N SER A 202 9.97 -20.38 -24.19
CA SER A 202 11.30 -19.77 -24.20
C SER A 202 11.75 -19.38 -25.60
N LYS A 203 11.51 -20.23 -26.61
CA LYS A 203 11.83 -19.89 -28.01
C LYS A 203 11.05 -18.65 -28.46
N PHE A 204 9.74 -18.61 -28.22
CA PHE A 204 8.92 -17.44 -28.57
C PHE A 204 9.49 -16.17 -27.94
N ILE A 205 9.77 -16.17 -26.64
CA ILE A 205 10.30 -15.00 -25.94
C ILE A 205 11.69 -14.59 -26.46
N ILE A 206 12.62 -15.54 -26.62
CA ILE A 206 14.01 -15.25 -27.02
C ILE A 206 14.08 -14.76 -28.47
N TYR A 207 13.44 -15.46 -29.40
CA TYR A 207 13.57 -15.15 -30.83
C TYR A 207 12.79 -13.89 -31.23
N GLU A 208 11.64 -13.65 -30.60
CA GLU A 208 10.85 -12.41 -30.80
C GLU A 208 11.35 -11.23 -29.93
N ARG A 209 12.41 -11.44 -29.14
CA ARG A 209 13.03 -10.43 -28.25
C ARG A 209 12.04 -9.81 -27.27
N LEU A 210 11.13 -10.63 -26.77
CA LEU A 210 10.14 -10.19 -25.81
C LEU A 210 10.73 -10.14 -24.39
N PRO A 211 10.17 -9.29 -23.52
CA PRO A 211 10.55 -9.28 -22.11
C PRO A 211 10.38 -10.65 -21.45
N MET A 212 11.41 -11.11 -20.73
CA MET A 212 11.42 -12.44 -20.09
C MET A 212 10.30 -12.63 -19.07
N ASN A 213 9.87 -11.54 -18.42
CA ASN A 213 8.76 -11.55 -17.45
C ASN A 213 7.41 -11.94 -18.07
N LEU A 214 7.26 -11.96 -19.39
CA LEU A 214 6.04 -12.48 -20.04
C LEU A 214 5.77 -13.95 -19.71
N SER A 215 6.78 -14.73 -19.29
CA SER A 215 6.57 -16.10 -18.79
C SER A 215 5.62 -16.17 -17.59
N ASN A 216 5.51 -15.06 -16.84
CA ASN A 216 4.66 -14.91 -15.67
C ASN A 216 3.36 -14.15 -15.99
N SER A 217 3.09 -13.86 -17.27
CA SER A 217 1.91 -13.13 -17.70
C SER A 217 0.65 -14.00 -17.55
N PRO A 218 -0.41 -13.52 -16.88
CA PRO A 218 -1.68 -14.25 -16.84
C PRO A 218 -2.30 -14.39 -18.23
N TRP A 219 -1.99 -13.49 -19.15
CA TRP A 219 -2.46 -13.56 -20.54
C TRP A 219 -1.80 -14.69 -21.32
N LEU A 220 -0.52 -14.98 -21.06
CA LEU A 220 0.16 -16.13 -21.65
C LEU A 220 -0.47 -17.44 -21.14
N HIS A 221 -0.83 -17.50 -19.86
CA HIS A 221 -1.54 -18.63 -19.30
C HIS A 221 -2.90 -18.86 -19.99
N ASN A 222 -3.69 -17.80 -20.15
CA ASN A 222 -4.99 -17.86 -20.83
C ASN A 222 -4.86 -18.26 -22.29
N LEU A 223 -3.84 -17.75 -23.00
CA LEU A 223 -3.54 -18.16 -24.37
C LEU A 223 -3.28 -19.67 -24.47
N ILE A 224 -2.50 -20.23 -23.53
CA ILE A 224 -2.19 -21.67 -23.52
C ILE A 224 -3.45 -22.50 -23.27
N ILE A 225 -4.33 -22.07 -22.36
CA ILE A 225 -5.61 -22.73 -22.10
C ILE A 225 -6.49 -22.69 -23.35
N ALA A 226 -6.69 -21.51 -23.94
CA ALA A 226 -7.50 -21.36 -25.15
C ALA A 226 -6.95 -22.20 -26.31
N ALA A 227 -5.62 -22.21 -26.51
CA ALA A 227 -4.98 -23.03 -27.53
C ALA A 227 -5.19 -24.54 -27.29
N ALA A 228 -5.19 -24.98 -26.03
CA ALA A 228 -5.47 -26.38 -25.67
C ALA A 228 -6.95 -26.75 -25.91
N GLU A 229 -7.88 -25.81 -25.70
CA GLU A 229 -9.31 -26.01 -25.91
C GLU A 229 -9.69 -26.07 -27.40
N VAL A 230 -9.20 -25.15 -28.22
CA VAL A 230 -9.53 -25.10 -29.67
C VAL A 230 -8.82 -26.20 -30.47
N GLY A 231 -7.72 -26.73 -29.93
CA GLY A 231 -6.94 -27.79 -30.55
C GLY A 231 -6.09 -27.34 -31.75
N PRO A 232 -5.31 -28.26 -32.33
CA PRO A 232 -4.28 -27.93 -33.33
C PRO A 232 -4.82 -27.54 -34.70
N SER A 233 -6.11 -27.77 -34.97
CA SER A 233 -6.74 -27.47 -36.26
C SER A 233 -7.04 -25.98 -36.45
N VAL A 234 -7.07 -25.20 -35.36
CA VAL A 234 -7.29 -23.76 -35.40
C VAL A 234 -5.96 -23.04 -35.54
N LYS A 235 -5.86 -22.16 -36.53
CA LYS A 235 -4.65 -21.36 -36.76
C LYS A 235 -4.62 -20.16 -35.82
N CYS A 236 -3.41 -19.70 -35.50
CA CYS A 236 -3.23 -18.41 -34.83
C CYS A 236 -3.82 -17.27 -35.68
N PRO A 237 -4.30 -16.19 -35.03
CA PRO A 237 -4.83 -15.04 -35.74
C PRO A 237 -3.75 -14.36 -36.56
N THR A 238 -4.15 -13.80 -37.69
CA THR A 238 -3.32 -12.96 -38.55
C THR A 238 -3.07 -11.60 -37.90
N PRO A 239 -2.01 -10.86 -38.30
CA PRO A 239 -1.77 -9.51 -37.81
C PRO A 239 -2.98 -8.58 -37.98
N TYR A 240 -3.69 -8.67 -39.11
CA TYR A 240 -4.91 -7.92 -39.39
C TYR A 240 -6.05 -8.27 -38.43
N GLU A 241 -6.29 -9.56 -38.18
CA GLU A 241 -7.32 -9.96 -37.20
C GLU A 241 -6.98 -9.43 -35.80
N VAL A 242 -5.71 -9.42 -35.41
CA VAL A 242 -5.29 -8.85 -34.12
C VAL A 242 -5.49 -7.33 -34.08
N SER A 243 -5.07 -6.59 -35.12
CA SER A 243 -5.10 -5.12 -35.14
C SER A 243 -6.47 -4.52 -35.35
N ASP A 244 -7.37 -5.19 -36.06
CA ASP A 244 -8.65 -4.60 -36.49
C ASP A 244 -9.85 -5.34 -35.90
N VAL A 245 -9.84 -6.68 -35.87
CA VAL A 245 -11.00 -7.46 -35.43
C VAL A 245 -11.02 -7.61 -33.91
N TYR A 246 -9.95 -8.19 -33.35
CA TYR A 246 -9.86 -8.47 -31.93
C TYR A 246 -9.55 -7.23 -31.09
N LEU A 247 -8.83 -6.25 -31.64
CA LEU A 247 -8.65 -4.96 -30.98
C LEU A 247 -9.99 -4.23 -30.81
N GLU A 248 -10.81 -4.18 -31.85
CA GLU A 248 -12.13 -3.54 -31.80
C GLU A 248 -13.09 -4.29 -30.86
N ALA A 249 -13.04 -5.63 -30.88
CA ALA A 249 -13.82 -6.46 -29.96
C ALA A 249 -13.41 -6.22 -28.48
N GLU A 250 -12.10 -6.16 -28.21
CA GLU A 250 -11.59 -5.86 -26.86
C GLU A 250 -11.92 -4.42 -26.45
N TYR A 251 -11.87 -3.45 -27.38
CA TYR A 251 -12.27 -2.08 -27.11
C TYR A 251 -13.74 -2.00 -26.70
N LYS A 252 -14.65 -2.67 -27.41
CA LYS A 252 -16.08 -2.75 -27.04
C LYS A 252 -16.29 -3.40 -25.69
N SER A 253 -15.64 -4.54 -25.44
CA SER A 253 -15.64 -5.23 -24.14
C SER A 253 -15.17 -4.30 -23.01
N MET A 254 -14.13 -3.50 -23.26
CA MET A 254 -13.63 -2.51 -22.30
C MET A 254 -14.63 -1.38 -22.06
N GLN A 255 -15.33 -0.88 -23.09
CA GLN A 255 -16.38 0.13 -22.94
C GLN A 255 -17.55 -0.37 -22.10
N GLU A 256 -17.98 -1.61 -22.31
CA GLU A 256 -19.01 -2.25 -21.48
C GLU A 256 -18.57 -2.37 -20.02
N TRP A 257 -17.33 -2.81 -19.78
CA TRP A 257 -16.75 -2.88 -18.45
C TRP A 257 -16.65 -1.51 -17.76
N ILE A 258 -16.20 -0.47 -18.48
CA ILE A 258 -16.16 0.91 -17.99
C ILE A 258 -17.56 1.40 -17.65
N SER A 259 -18.56 1.10 -18.48
CA SER A 259 -19.95 1.48 -18.24
C SER A 259 -20.48 0.87 -16.94
N LYS A 260 -20.14 -0.39 -16.66
CA LYS A 260 -20.47 -1.04 -15.39
C LYS A 260 -19.78 -0.35 -14.20
N LEU A 261 -18.50 0.01 -14.33
CA LEU A 261 -17.78 0.75 -13.28
C LEU A 261 -18.41 2.11 -12.99
N LYS A 262 -18.82 2.84 -14.04
CA LYS A 262 -19.47 4.16 -13.93
C LYS A 262 -20.73 4.14 -13.07
N THR A 263 -21.48 3.03 -13.04
CA THR A 263 -22.67 2.91 -12.18
C THR A 263 -22.37 3.06 -10.69
N THR A 264 -21.14 2.74 -10.27
CA THR A 264 -20.71 2.80 -8.87
C THR A 264 -20.25 4.19 -8.43
N TRP A 265 -20.04 5.12 -9.39
CA TRP A 265 -19.52 6.46 -9.11
C TRP A 265 -20.44 7.28 -8.22
N LYS A 266 -21.76 7.11 -8.37
CA LYS A 266 -22.76 7.79 -7.53
C LYS A 266 -22.61 7.48 -6.04
N GLU A 267 -22.28 6.23 -5.70
CA GLU A 267 -22.19 5.79 -4.31
C GLU A 267 -20.79 5.95 -3.73
N LYS A 268 -19.76 5.83 -4.55
CA LYS A 268 -18.36 5.78 -4.11
C LYS A 268 -17.61 7.10 -4.29
N GLY A 269 -18.12 7.96 -5.17
CA GLY A 269 -17.38 9.10 -5.67
C GLY A 269 -16.16 8.69 -6.50
N VAL A 270 -15.55 9.68 -7.15
CA VAL A 270 -14.34 9.51 -7.95
C VAL A 270 -13.29 10.57 -7.67
N THR A 271 -12.04 10.18 -7.90
CA THR A 271 -10.89 11.08 -7.93
C THR A 271 -10.40 11.19 -9.37
N ILE A 272 -10.35 12.40 -9.92
CA ILE A 272 -9.73 12.68 -11.21
C ILE A 272 -8.25 12.94 -10.96
N MET A 273 -7.37 12.22 -11.64
CA MET A 273 -5.93 12.40 -11.57
C MET A 273 -5.43 12.92 -12.91
N CYS A 274 -4.67 14.01 -12.85
CA CYS A 274 -4.07 14.67 -13.99
C CYS A 274 -2.56 14.55 -13.88
N ASP A 275 -1.96 13.83 -14.81
CA ASP A 275 -0.51 13.63 -14.89
C ASP A 275 0.02 14.20 -16.21
N GLY A 276 0.92 15.18 -16.10
CA GLY A 276 1.51 15.88 -17.24
C GLY A 276 2.98 15.55 -17.37
N TRP A 277 3.43 15.23 -18.58
CA TRP A 277 4.86 15.08 -18.85
C TRP A 277 5.28 15.89 -20.06
N THR A 278 6.53 16.35 -20.04
CA THR A 278 7.13 17.10 -21.15
C THR A 278 8.35 16.36 -21.65
N ASP A 279 8.34 16.00 -22.93
CA ASP A 279 9.53 15.55 -23.64
C ASP A 279 10.28 16.77 -24.18
N SER A 280 11.43 17.08 -23.59
CA SER A 280 12.29 18.15 -24.13
C SER A 280 12.97 17.76 -25.44
N VAL A 281 13.10 16.46 -25.75
CA VAL A 281 13.76 15.96 -26.96
C VAL A 281 12.80 16.00 -28.14
N ASN A 282 11.58 15.49 -27.94
CA ASN A 282 10.54 15.46 -28.97
C ASN A 282 9.62 16.69 -28.95
N HIS A 283 9.89 17.67 -28.08
CA HIS A 283 9.10 18.88 -27.88
C HIS A 283 7.60 18.61 -27.64
N THR A 284 7.28 17.48 -27.02
CA THR A 284 5.90 17.06 -26.77
C THR A 284 5.49 17.34 -25.34
N HIS A 285 4.26 17.80 -25.15
CA HIS A 285 3.66 17.96 -23.83
C HIS A 285 2.30 17.28 -23.79
N ILE A 286 2.21 16.25 -22.98
CA ILE A 286 1.04 15.37 -22.93
C ILE A 286 0.46 15.41 -21.52
N MET A 287 -0.86 15.57 -21.45
CA MET A 287 -1.66 15.60 -20.23
C MET A 287 -2.58 14.38 -20.20
N ASN A 288 -2.33 13.46 -19.27
CA ASN A 288 -3.12 12.26 -19.07
C ASN A 288 -4.15 12.47 -17.97
N PHE A 289 -5.38 12.03 -18.24
CA PHE A 289 -6.47 12.03 -17.27
C PHE A 289 -6.84 10.60 -16.91
N LEU A 290 -6.80 10.29 -15.62
CA LEU A 290 -7.28 9.05 -15.05
C LEU A 290 -8.42 9.33 -14.08
N VAL A 291 -9.37 8.41 -13.99
CA VAL A 291 -10.47 8.47 -13.02
C VAL A 291 -10.34 7.26 -12.11
N TYR A 292 -10.07 7.51 -10.84
CA TYR A 292 -9.98 6.50 -9.80
C TYR A 292 -11.29 6.40 -9.04
N CYS A 293 -11.72 5.18 -8.77
CA CYS A 293 -12.74 4.86 -7.77
C CYS A 293 -12.32 3.59 -7.01
N SER A 294 -12.97 3.31 -5.88
CA SER A 294 -12.68 2.11 -5.08
C SER A 294 -12.84 0.76 -5.81
N LYS A 295 -13.44 0.75 -6.99
CA LYS A 295 -13.62 -0.44 -7.85
C LYS A 295 -12.59 -0.56 -8.97
N GLY A 296 -11.77 0.48 -9.20
CA GLY A 296 -10.73 0.48 -10.21
C GLY A 296 -10.40 1.87 -10.74
N THR A 297 -9.31 1.93 -11.51
CA THR A 297 -8.85 3.13 -12.21
C THR A 297 -9.13 2.99 -13.70
N ILE A 298 -9.64 4.05 -14.31
CA ILE A 298 -9.89 4.15 -15.74
C ILE A 298 -8.95 5.20 -16.32
N PHE A 299 -8.25 4.86 -17.39
CA PHE A 299 -7.64 5.87 -18.24
C PHE A 299 -8.73 6.55 -19.06
N LEU A 300 -8.97 7.83 -18.81
CA LEU A 300 -10.06 8.57 -19.46
C LEU A 300 -9.64 9.04 -20.85
N LYS A 301 -8.53 9.79 -20.92
CA LYS A 301 -7.99 10.33 -22.17
C LYS A 301 -6.60 10.91 -21.96
N SER A 302 -5.92 11.14 -23.08
CA SER A 302 -4.70 11.95 -23.15
C SER A 302 -4.97 13.19 -24.02
N ILE A 303 -4.35 14.30 -23.66
CA ILE A 303 -4.45 15.57 -24.38
C ILE A 303 -3.05 16.01 -24.77
N ASP A 304 -2.83 16.17 -26.07
CA ASP A 304 -1.62 16.79 -26.60
C ASP A 304 -1.74 18.31 -26.51
N ALA A 305 -0.91 18.89 -25.65
CA ALA A 305 -0.82 20.32 -25.39
C ALA A 305 0.50 20.92 -25.91
N SER A 306 1.17 20.23 -26.85
CA SER A 306 2.45 20.68 -27.44
C SER A 306 2.30 21.96 -28.25
N ASN A 307 1.16 22.11 -28.96
CA ASN A 307 0.87 23.28 -29.82
C ASN A 307 0.15 24.42 -29.07
N VAL A 308 0.16 24.41 -27.74
CA VAL A 308 -0.47 25.46 -26.93
C VAL A 308 0.57 26.54 -26.63
N ASP A 309 0.41 27.71 -27.27
CA ASP A 309 1.35 28.84 -27.18
C ASP A 309 1.67 29.26 -25.74
N SER A 310 0.68 29.21 -24.84
CA SER A 310 0.87 29.48 -23.41
C SER A 310 -0.02 28.61 -22.53
N ARG A 311 0.60 27.65 -21.84
CA ARG A 311 -0.05 26.81 -20.83
C ARG A 311 -0.17 27.55 -19.50
N ASN A 312 -1.02 28.57 -19.49
CA ASN A 312 -1.26 29.40 -18.32
C ASN A 312 -2.33 28.80 -17.39
N THR A 313 -2.57 29.46 -16.27
CA THR A 313 -3.60 29.08 -15.30
C THR A 313 -4.99 28.90 -15.92
N ASP A 314 -5.37 29.75 -16.89
CA ASP A 314 -6.71 29.72 -17.48
C ASP A 314 -6.89 28.53 -18.42
N TYR A 315 -5.85 28.19 -19.20
CA TYR A 315 -5.83 26.99 -20.03
C TYR A 315 -6.05 25.74 -19.19
N TYR A 316 -5.24 25.56 -18.13
CA TYR A 316 -5.38 24.40 -17.26
C TYR A 316 -6.71 24.38 -16.52
N PHE A 317 -7.22 25.53 -16.09
CA PHE A 317 -8.52 25.63 -15.45
C PHE A 317 -9.64 25.16 -16.38
N GLN A 318 -9.70 25.67 -17.61
CA GLN A 318 -10.69 25.25 -18.60
C GLN A 318 -10.59 23.76 -18.91
N LEU A 319 -9.37 23.22 -18.94
CA LEU A 319 -9.13 21.79 -19.17
C LEU A 319 -9.69 20.93 -18.03
N LEU A 320 -9.32 21.24 -16.78
CA LEU A 320 -9.80 20.54 -15.60
C LEU A 320 -11.31 20.65 -15.47
N ASP A 321 -11.85 21.84 -15.69
CA ASP A 321 -13.28 22.13 -15.63
C ASP A 321 -14.09 21.29 -16.64
N LYS A 322 -13.61 21.22 -17.89
CA LYS A 322 -14.21 20.37 -18.92
C LYS A 322 -14.15 18.88 -18.56
N VAL A 323 -13.05 18.42 -17.98
CA VAL A 323 -12.92 17.02 -17.55
C VAL A 323 -13.88 16.69 -16.40
N VAL A 324 -14.09 17.63 -15.47
CA VAL A 324 -15.11 17.48 -14.42
C VAL A 324 -16.52 17.39 -15.03
N ASP A 325 -16.83 18.21 -16.03
CA ASP A 325 -18.13 18.13 -16.73
C ASP A 325 -18.32 16.81 -17.49
N GLU A 326 -17.27 16.30 -18.14
CA GLU A 326 -17.32 15.00 -18.84
C GLU A 326 -17.52 13.82 -17.90
N VAL A 327 -17.00 13.91 -16.66
CA VAL A 327 -17.15 12.87 -15.63
C VAL A 327 -18.48 12.99 -14.90
N GLY A 328 -18.96 14.21 -14.65
CA GLY A 328 -20.14 14.54 -13.85
C GLY A 328 -19.76 15.06 -12.46
N GLU A 329 -19.98 16.35 -12.20
CA GLU A 329 -19.56 17.01 -10.95
C GLU A 329 -20.14 16.35 -9.70
N GLU A 330 -21.35 15.81 -9.77
CA GLU A 330 -22.00 15.10 -8.67
C GLU A 330 -21.25 13.86 -8.20
N PHE A 331 -20.36 13.31 -9.03
CA PHE A 331 -19.54 12.14 -8.70
C PHE A 331 -18.13 12.53 -8.23
N VAL A 332 -17.65 13.72 -8.57
CA VAL A 332 -16.25 14.11 -8.36
C VAL A 332 -16.05 14.59 -6.93
N ILE A 333 -15.25 13.84 -6.17
CA ILE A 333 -14.85 14.20 -4.80
C ILE A 333 -13.57 15.03 -4.83
N GLN A 334 -12.66 14.68 -5.73
CA GLN A 334 -11.31 15.21 -5.73
C GLN A 334 -10.72 15.29 -7.14
N VAL A 335 -9.95 16.35 -7.38
CA VAL A 335 -9.05 16.49 -8.53
C VAL A 335 -7.62 16.60 -8.03
N VAL A 336 -6.75 15.71 -8.51
CA VAL A 336 -5.33 15.64 -8.16
C VAL A 336 -4.51 16.08 -9.36
N THR A 337 -3.64 17.06 -9.18
CA THR A 337 -2.70 17.50 -10.23
C THR A 337 -1.28 17.49 -9.67
N ASP A 338 -0.29 17.65 -10.55
CA ASP A 338 1.07 18.00 -10.13
C ASP A 338 1.13 19.36 -9.41
N ASN A 339 2.33 19.75 -9.00
CA ASN A 339 2.58 21.01 -8.31
C ASN A 339 3.17 22.10 -9.22
N GLU A 340 2.90 22.04 -10.52
CA GLU A 340 3.23 23.14 -11.42
C GLU A 340 2.45 24.40 -10.97
N LYS A 341 3.09 25.58 -11.01
CA LYS A 341 2.50 26.82 -10.51
C LYS A 341 1.16 27.15 -11.19
N ALA A 342 1.07 26.93 -12.51
CA ALA A 342 -0.14 27.21 -13.28
C ALA A 342 -1.26 26.19 -12.99
N LEU A 343 -0.94 24.89 -12.91
CA LEU A 343 -1.89 23.84 -12.50
C LEU A 343 -2.41 24.05 -11.08
N LYS A 344 -1.54 24.48 -10.15
CA LYS A 344 -1.96 24.85 -8.80
C LYS A 344 -2.98 25.98 -8.80
N ALA A 345 -2.68 27.07 -9.50
CA ALA A 345 -3.59 28.20 -9.57
C ALA A 345 -4.91 27.80 -10.26
N ALA A 346 -4.86 26.90 -11.25
CA ALA A 346 -6.03 26.38 -11.93
C ALA A 346 -6.89 25.51 -11.01
N GLY A 347 -6.26 24.65 -10.19
CA GLY A 347 -6.93 23.85 -9.18
C GLY A 347 -7.61 24.69 -8.10
N GLN A 348 -6.99 25.81 -7.70
CA GLN A 348 -7.62 26.78 -6.80
C GLN A 348 -8.85 27.43 -7.44
N LYS A 349 -8.75 27.92 -8.69
CA LYS A 349 -9.90 28.43 -9.45
C LYS A 349 -11.01 27.38 -9.61
N LEU A 350 -10.65 26.11 -9.77
CA LEU A 350 -11.61 25.01 -9.85
C LEU A 350 -12.40 24.86 -8.54
N MET A 351 -11.74 24.93 -7.38
CA MET A 351 -12.42 24.90 -6.07
C MET A 351 -13.27 26.14 -5.79
N GLU A 352 -12.90 27.29 -6.35
CA GLU A 352 -13.71 28.52 -6.28
C GLU A 352 -14.99 28.41 -7.11
N LYS A 353 -14.91 27.81 -8.30
CA LYS A 353 -16.09 27.55 -9.14
C LYS A 353 -16.97 26.43 -8.58
N ARG A 354 -16.36 25.32 -8.17
CA ARG A 354 -17.04 24.07 -7.77
C ARG A 354 -16.86 23.84 -6.28
N GLN A 355 -17.86 24.27 -5.51
CA GLN A 355 -17.78 24.31 -4.05
C GLN A 355 -17.79 22.92 -3.40
N HIS A 356 -18.32 21.90 -4.09
CA HIS A 356 -18.53 20.55 -3.58
C HIS A 356 -17.47 19.54 -4.03
N LEU A 357 -16.26 19.99 -4.35
CA LEU A 357 -15.10 19.13 -4.62
C LEU A 357 -13.82 19.70 -4.02
N TYR A 358 -12.80 18.85 -3.89
CA TYR A 358 -11.45 19.28 -3.53
C TYR A 358 -10.50 19.27 -4.73
N TRP A 359 -9.63 20.25 -4.82
CA TRP A 359 -8.37 20.12 -5.52
C TRP A 359 -7.26 19.84 -4.50
N THR A 360 -6.34 18.95 -4.84
CA THR A 360 -5.17 18.63 -4.01
C THR A 360 -3.94 18.43 -4.87
N ALA A 361 -2.78 18.82 -4.38
CA ALA A 361 -1.52 18.49 -5.03
C ALA A 361 -1.16 17.00 -4.88
N CYS A 362 -0.51 16.43 -5.88
CA CYS A 362 -0.01 15.07 -5.87
C CYS A 362 0.98 14.84 -4.71
N ALA A 363 0.69 13.83 -3.88
CA ALA A 363 1.50 13.52 -2.71
C ALA A 363 2.91 13.03 -3.07
N ALA A 364 3.01 12.16 -4.07
CA ALA A 364 4.30 11.65 -4.57
C ALA A 364 5.20 12.80 -5.04
N HIS A 365 4.63 13.71 -5.84
CA HIS A 365 5.35 14.89 -6.32
C HIS A 365 5.72 15.86 -5.19
N CYS A 366 4.84 16.07 -4.19
CA CYS A 366 5.17 16.89 -3.02
C CYS A 366 6.33 16.34 -2.21
N LEU A 367 6.40 15.02 -2.05
CA LEU A 367 7.50 14.33 -1.38
C LEU A 367 8.79 14.40 -2.20
N ASP A 368 8.71 14.25 -3.53
CA ASP A 368 9.87 14.44 -4.40
C ASP A 368 10.46 15.84 -4.28
N LEU A 369 9.61 16.88 -4.29
CA LEU A 369 10.02 18.26 -4.05
C LEU A 369 10.58 18.49 -2.63
N CYS A 370 10.12 17.73 -1.65
CA CYS A 370 10.70 17.75 -0.30
C CYS A 370 12.13 17.20 -0.31
N LEU A 371 12.36 16.08 -1.00
CA LEU A 371 13.70 15.50 -1.19
C LEU A 371 14.61 16.47 -1.97
N GLU A 372 14.07 17.14 -3.00
CA GLU A 372 14.78 18.18 -3.74
C GLU A 372 15.24 19.33 -2.86
N ASP A 373 14.34 19.88 -2.03
CA ASP A 373 14.66 21.00 -1.15
C ASP A 373 15.73 20.64 -0.11
N ILE A 374 15.70 19.40 0.38
CA ILE A 374 16.77 18.86 1.23
C ILE A 374 18.07 18.76 0.43
N GLY A 375 18.01 18.26 -0.80
CA GLY A 375 19.14 18.16 -1.73
C GLY A 375 19.81 19.51 -2.04
N LYS A 376 19.05 20.60 -2.04
CA LYS A 376 19.53 21.97 -2.28
C LYS A 376 20.34 22.57 -1.12
N LYS A 377 20.32 21.98 0.08
CA LYS A 377 21.17 22.46 1.19
C LYS A 377 22.65 22.29 0.80
N LYS A 378 23.48 23.32 0.99
CA LYS A 378 24.89 23.36 0.52
C LYS A 378 25.70 22.10 0.89
N ASN A 379 25.56 21.62 2.13
CA ASN A 379 26.24 20.42 2.62
C ASN A 379 25.76 19.13 1.93
N VAL A 380 24.45 19.02 1.67
CA VAL A 380 23.84 17.88 0.97
C VAL A 380 24.18 17.94 -0.51
N GLN A 381 24.08 19.11 -1.13
CA GLN A 381 24.42 19.32 -2.54
C GLN A 381 25.88 18.94 -2.82
N LYS A 382 26.82 19.31 -1.94
CA LYS A 382 28.22 18.92 -2.07
C LYS A 382 28.38 17.39 -1.98
N LEU A 383 27.73 16.75 -1.02
CA LEU A 383 27.75 15.29 -0.87
C LEU A 383 27.19 14.57 -2.10
N LEU A 384 26.07 15.03 -2.66
CA LEU A 384 25.47 14.47 -3.87
C LEU A 384 26.38 14.69 -5.09
N SER A 385 27.06 15.83 -5.17
CA SER A 385 28.08 16.09 -6.19
C SER A 385 29.26 15.13 -6.08
N ASP A 386 29.75 14.86 -4.86
CA ASP A 386 30.85 13.91 -4.62
C ASP A 386 30.43 12.48 -5.01
N ALA A 387 29.19 12.07 -4.70
CA ALA A 387 28.63 10.79 -5.16
C ALA A 387 28.52 10.73 -6.70
N LYS A 388 28.16 11.84 -7.34
CA LYS A 388 28.12 11.96 -8.81
C LYS A 388 29.51 11.82 -9.42
N VAL A 389 30.56 12.39 -8.80
CA VAL A 389 31.96 12.23 -9.27
C VAL A 389 32.35 10.75 -9.26
N VAL A 390 32.08 10.04 -8.16
CA VAL A 390 32.39 8.60 -8.04
C VAL A 390 31.71 7.78 -9.13
N THR A 391 30.40 7.98 -9.30
CA THR A 391 29.63 7.22 -10.30
C THR A 391 29.96 7.59 -11.74
N THR A 392 30.15 8.88 -12.03
CA THR A 392 30.56 9.34 -13.36
C THR A 392 31.90 8.71 -13.75
N PHE A 393 32.88 8.70 -12.83
CA PHE A 393 34.16 8.03 -13.08
C PHE A 393 33.99 6.53 -13.34
N ILE A 394 33.19 5.83 -12.52
CA ILE A 394 33.01 4.38 -12.65
C ILE A 394 32.31 4.03 -13.97
N TYR A 395 31.17 4.66 -14.28
CA TYR A 395 30.33 4.28 -15.42
C TYR A 395 30.81 4.84 -16.76
N ASN A 396 31.69 5.84 -16.79
CA ASN A 396 32.32 6.31 -18.04
C ASN A 396 33.41 5.36 -18.57
N HIS A 397 33.80 4.34 -17.79
CA HIS A 397 34.89 3.45 -18.14
C HIS A 397 34.50 1.99 -17.96
N THR A 398 34.26 1.27 -19.07
CA THR A 398 33.90 -0.16 -19.07
C THR A 398 34.81 -1.01 -18.19
N TRP A 399 36.12 -0.74 -18.23
CA TRP A 399 37.09 -1.46 -17.40
C TRP A 399 36.86 -1.21 -15.90
N ILE A 400 36.53 0.01 -15.50
CA ILE A 400 36.24 0.35 -14.10
C ILE A 400 34.91 -0.26 -13.65
N VAL A 401 33.87 -0.27 -14.51
CA VAL A 401 32.62 -0.97 -14.21
C VAL A 401 32.87 -2.45 -13.91
N ASN A 402 33.64 -3.13 -14.77
CA ASN A 402 33.98 -4.53 -14.58
C ASN A 402 34.82 -4.76 -13.30
N LEU A 403 35.75 -3.85 -13.02
CA LEU A 403 36.54 -3.89 -11.79
C LEU A 403 35.65 -3.70 -10.56
N MET A 404 34.72 -2.74 -10.59
CA MET A 404 33.74 -2.52 -9.53
C MET A 404 32.92 -3.79 -9.29
N LYS A 405 32.34 -4.39 -10.34
CA LYS A 405 31.60 -5.65 -10.26
C LYS A 405 32.40 -6.79 -9.64
N LYS A 406 33.71 -6.89 -9.94
CA LYS A 406 34.60 -7.89 -9.30
C LYS A 406 34.65 -7.72 -7.78
N TYR A 407 34.69 -6.48 -7.27
CA TYR A 407 34.80 -6.20 -5.83
C TYR A 407 33.45 -6.02 -5.10
N THR A 408 32.35 -5.87 -5.83
CA THR A 408 30.98 -5.75 -5.28
C THR A 408 30.13 -7.01 -5.48
N GLY A 409 30.70 -8.09 -6.01
CA GLY A 409 29.96 -9.34 -6.27
C GLY A 409 28.92 -9.19 -7.38
N GLY A 410 29.20 -8.37 -8.39
CA GLY A 410 28.31 -8.10 -9.53
C GLY A 410 27.28 -7.01 -9.30
N ARG A 411 27.21 -6.42 -8.10
CA ARG A 411 26.20 -5.42 -7.74
C ARG A 411 26.48 -4.06 -8.38
N GLU A 412 25.42 -3.43 -8.87
CA GLU A 412 25.43 -2.06 -9.40
C GLU A 412 25.30 -1.02 -8.26
N ILE A 413 25.85 0.17 -8.49
CA ILE A 413 25.76 1.32 -7.55
C ILE A 413 24.89 2.47 -8.08
N VAL A 414 24.31 2.30 -9.26
CA VAL A 414 23.24 3.15 -9.80
C VAL A 414 21.96 2.32 -9.79
N ARG A 415 20.91 2.89 -9.20
CA ARG A 415 19.58 2.27 -9.13
C ARG A 415 18.56 3.28 -9.65
N PRO A 416 17.72 2.91 -10.64
CA PRO A 416 16.56 3.71 -11.00
C PRO A 416 15.66 3.90 -9.78
N GLY A 417 15.19 5.12 -9.55
CA GLY A 417 14.19 5.44 -8.53
C GLY A 417 12.87 5.84 -9.17
N VAL A 418 11.80 5.72 -8.37
CA VAL A 418 10.45 6.15 -8.73
C VAL A 418 10.42 7.58 -9.26
N THR A 419 11.15 8.48 -8.58
CA THR A 419 11.27 9.88 -8.98
C THR A 419 12.73 10.26 -9.24
N ARG A 420 12.91 11.40 -9.90
CA ARG A 420 14.24 11.91 -10.26
C ARG A 420 15.12 12.17 -9.03
N PHE A 421 14.57 12.68 -7.92
CA PHE A 421 15.35 12.90 -6.70
C PHE A 421 15.50 11.64 -5.86
N ALA A 422 14.49 10.76 -5.83
CA ALA A 422 14.66 9.44 -5.22
C ALA A 422 15.81 8.67 -5.88
N THR A 423 16.01 8.83 -7.20
CA THR A 423 17.15 8.22 -7.92
C THR A 423 18.51 8.66 -7.36
N GLN A 424 18.72 9.95 -7.08
CA GLN A 424 19.98 10.46 -6.50
C GLN A 424 20.22 9.89 -5.09
N PHE A 425 19.15 9.72 -4.31
CA PHE A 425 19.22 9.10 -3.00
C PHE A 425 19.52 7.60 -3.06
N LEU A 426 18.80 6.84 -3.90
CA LEU A 426 18.99 5.40 -4.05
C LEU A 426 20.40 5.09 -4.57
N GLN A 427 20.94 5.95 -5.43
CA GLN A 427 22.33 5.92 -5.83
C GLN A 427 23.28 6.12 -4.64
N LEU A 428 23.06 7.14 -3.80
CA LEU A 428 23.87 7.35 -2.59
C LEU A 428 23.79 6.15 -1.63
N GLN A 429 22.59 5.58 -1.43
CA GLN A 429 22.37 4.40 -0.62
C GLN A 429 23.13 3.19 -1.17
N ALA A 430 23.06 2.95 -2.48
CA ALA A 430 23.78 1.86 -3.13
C ALA A 430 25.30 2.01 -3.01
N ILE A 431 25.83 3.24 -3.13
CA ILE A 431 27.26 3.54 -2.88
C ILE A 431 27.64 3.18 -1.44
N VAL A 432 26.82 3.59 -0.45
CA VAL A 432 27.07 3.31 0.98
C VAL A 432 27.03 1.81 1.27
N GLN A 433 26.08 1.06 0.71
CA GLN A 433 26.02 -0.40 0.82
C GLN A 433 27.27 -1.08 0.27
N GLN A 434 27.83 -0.54 -0.82
CA GLN A 434 29.05 -1.07 -1.44
C GLN A 434 30.35 -0.45 -0.91
N LYS A 435 30.34 0.22 0.25
CA LYS A 435 31.50 0.92 0.83
C LYS A 435 32.77 0.07 0.86
N GLN A 436 32.69 -1.16 1.36
CA GLN A 436 33.87 -2.02 1.48
C GLN A 436 34.36 -2.50 0.11
N GLY A 437 33.46 -2.89 -0.78
CA GLY A 437 33.80 -3.28 -2.16
C GLY A 437 34.50 -2.15 -2.92
N LEU A 438 33.95 -0.93 -2.84
CA LEU A 438 34.55 0.26 -3.46
C LEU A 438 35.92 0.58 -2.86
N ARG A 439 36.08 0.55 -1.53
CA ARG A 439 37.39 0.77 -0.89
C ARG A 439 38.43 -0.27 -1.29
N ASN A 440 38.02 -1.54 -1.38
CA ASN A 440 38.90 -2.61 -1.83
C ASN A 440 39.29 -2.42 -3.30
N MET A 441 38.33 -2.05 -4.16
CA MET A 441 38.59 -1.74 -5.57
C MET A 441 39.64 -0.63 -5.74
N PHE A 442 39.45 0.52 -5.11
CA PHE A 442 40.39 1.65 -5.23
C PHE A 442 41.75 1.40 -4.56
N ASN A 443 41.85 0.41 -3.67
CA ASN A 443 43.10 -0.04 -3.05
C ASN A 443 43.72 -1.28 -3.71
N SER A 444 43.06 -1.84 -4.73
CA SER A 444 43.58 -3.01 -5.44
C SER A 444 44.87 -2.69 -6.19
N GLU A 445 45.70 -3.71 -6.35
CA GLU A 445 46.93 -3.58 -7.13
C GLU A 445 46.60 -3.33 -8.62
N GLU A 446 45.53 -3.95 -9.11
CA GLU A 446 45.00 -3.74 -10.46
C GLU A 446 44.63 -2.27 -10.71
N PHE A 447 43.93 -1.62 -9.78
CA PHE A 447 43.61 -0.19 -9.89
C PHE A 447 44.87 0.67 -9.81
N ARG A 448 45.76 0.42 -8.83
CA ARG A 448 46.97 1.23 -8.62
C ARG A 448 47.94 1.19 -9.80
N ARG A 449 48.07 0.05 -10.47
CA ARG A 449 48.91 -0.10 -11.68
C ARG A 449 48.29 0.47 -12.95
N SER A 450 46.98 0.74 -12.95
CA SER A 450 46.29 1.28 -14.12
C SER A 450 46.71 2.73 -14.45
N LYS A 451 46.29 3.25 -15.61
CA LYS A 451 46.45 4.69 -15.91
C LYS A 451 45.74 5.56 -14.86
N PHE A 452 44.53 5.18 -14.45
CA PHE A 452 43.71 5.93 -13.50
C PHE A 452 44.29 5.95 -12.08
N GLY A 453 44.96 4.87 -11.67
CA GLY A 453 45.62 4.81 -10.35
C GLY A 453 46.84 5.72 -10.22
N ARG A 454 47.45 6.09 -11.36
CA ARG A 454 48.62 6.97 -11.44
C ARG A 454 48.26 8.45 -11.61
N ASP A 455 47.00 8.75 -11.92
CA ASP A 455 46.52 10.12 -12.06
C ASP A 455 46.63 10.87 -10.72
N LYS A 456 47.20 12.08 -10.77
CA LYS A 456 47.37 12.96 -9.61
C LYS A 456 46.32 14.07 -9.54
N ASN A 457 45.48 14.18 -10.56
CA ASN A 457 44.41 15.16 -10.71
C ASN A 457 43.27 14.58 -11.57
N GLY A 458 42.15 15.27 -11.65
CA GLY A 458 40.99 14.86 -12.44
C GLY A 458 40.07 13.84 -11.75
N LEU A 459 39.05 13.37 -12.48
CA LEU A 459 37.94 12.59 -11.94
C LEU A 459 38.37 11.30 -11.23
N ALA A 460 39.37 10.59 -11.75
CA ALA A 460 39.88 9.35 -11.15
C ALA A 460 40.51 9.61 -9.76
N PHE A 461 41.33 10.65 -9.67
CA PHE A 461 41.96 11.06 -8.42
C PHE A 461 40.92 11.53 -7.41
N GLU A 462 39.98 12.39 -7.82
CA GLU A 462 38.91 12.91 -6.96
C GLU A 462 38.00 11.78 -6.43
N ALA A 463 37.53 10.88 -7.30
CA ALA A 463 36.73 9.73 -6.91
C ALA A 463 37.44 8.85 -5.88
N ARG A 464 38.75 8.62 -6.06
CA ARG A 464 39.56 7.89 -5.08
C ARG A 464 39.63 8.62 -3.73
N GLN A 465 39.87 9.93 -3.72
CA GLN A 465 39.92 10.70 -2.47
C GLN A 465 38.59 10.63 -1.71
N ILE A 466 37.46 10.74 -2.42
CA ILE A 466 36.12 10.64 -1.84
C ILE A 466 35.88 9.27 -1.21
N VAL A 467 36.16 8.18 -1.93
CA VAL A 467 35.90 6.80 -1.46
C VAL A 467 36.82 6.41 -0.30
N ILE A 468 38.09 6.82 -0.34
CA ILE A 468 39.05 6.50 0.73
C ILE A 468 38.80 7.37 1.97
N GLY A 469 38.44 8.64 1.79
CA GLY A 469 38.13 9.57 2.88
C GLY A 469 37.00 9.08 3.78
N ASN A 470 37.08 9.36 5.08
CA ASN A 470 36.03 8.97 6.04
C ASN A 470 34.85 9.96 6.08
N ASP A 471 35.10 11.23 5.74
CA ASP A 471 34.13 12.31 5.80
C ASP A 471 32.90 12.06 4.91
N PHE A 472 33.13 11.64 3.65
CA PHE A 472 32.06 11.27 2.71
C PHE A 472 31.10 10.24 3.31
N TRP A 473 31.62 9.14 3.87
CA TRP A 473 30.78 8.07 4.43
C TRP A 473 30.02 8.51 5.67
N SER A 474 30.63 9.33 6.55
CA SER A 474 29.93 9.83 7.73
C SER A 474 28.76 10.71 7.32
N LYS A 475 28.99 11.67 6.42
CA LYS A 475 27.96 12.57 5.88
C LYS A 475 26.88 11.81 5.11
N ALA A 476 27.27 10.81 4.32
CA ALA A 476 26.34 9.93 3.60
C ALA A 476 25.42 9.18 4.57
N ASN A 477 25.96 8.53 5.59
CA ASN A 477 25.13 7.82 6.56
C ASN A 477 24.18 8.76 7.32
N ASP A 478 24.62 9.97 7.68
CA ASP A 478 23.76 10.92 8.38
C ASP A 478 22.63 11.45 7.50
N ILE A 479 22.88 11.70 6.21
CA ILE A 479 21.80 12.14 5.31
C ILE A 479 20.85 10.99 4.96
N LEU A 480 21.33 9.75 4.86
CA LEU A 480 20.49 8.58 4.58
C LEU A 480 19.42 8.38 5.67
N LYS A 481 19.75 8.65 6.95
CA LYS A 481 18.78 8.64 8.06
C LYS A 481 17.65 9.66 7.91
N VAL A 482 17.85 10.71 7.12
CA VAL A 482 16.83 11.74 6.85
C VAL A 482 15.96 11.33 5.66
N PHE A 483 16.58 10.83 4.59
CA PHE A 483 15.88 10.50 3.36
C PHE A 483 15.11 9.18 3.46
N GLU A 484 15.64 8.15 4.13
CA GLU A 484 15.03 6.82 4.15
C GLU A 484 13.58 6.84 4.65
N PRO A 485 13.23 7.51 5.77
CA PRO A 485 11.83 7.60 6.18
C PRO A 485 10.94 8.30 5.15
N LEU A 486 11.43 9.35 4.49
CA LEU A 486 10.68 10.09 3.46
C LEU A 486 10.47 9.27 2.19
N VAL A 487 11.49 8.49 1.78
CA VAL A 487 11.39 7.59 0.61
C VAL A 487 10.44 6.43 0.91
N LYS A 488 10.37 5.93 2.15
CA LYS A 488 9.34 4.96 2.57
C LYS A 488 7.93 5.54 2.41
N VAL A 489 7.70 6.81 2.77
CA VAL A 489 6.41 7.47 2.51
C VAL A 489 6.18 7.68 1.00
N LEU A 490 7.20 8.07 0.23
CA LEU A 490 7.10 8.23 -1.22
C LEU A 490 6.65 6.92 -1.89
N ARG A 491 7.28 5.80 -1.55
CA ARG A 491 6.90 4.47 -2.05
C ARG A 491 5.48 4.09 -1.64
N LEU A 492 5.06 4.45 -0.42
CA LEU A 492 3.70 4.22 0.03
C LEU A 492 2.70 4.95 -0.87
N VAL A 493 2.92 6.24 -1.17
CA VAL A 493 1.95 7.05 -1.93
C VAL A 493 1.97 6.81 -3.43
N ASP A 494 3.11 6.34 -3.95
CA ASP A 494 3.29 5.97 -5.36
C ASP A 494 2.85 4.52 -5.64
N GLY A 495 2.64 3.73 -4.58
CA GLY A 495 2.15 2.37 -4.70
C GLY A 495 0.69 2.30 -5.12
N ASP A 496 0.42 1.70 -6.28
CA ASP A 496 -0.94 1.54 -6.81
C ASP A 496 -1.74 0.37 -6.17
N GLU A 497 -1.20 -0.30 -5.14
CA GLU A 497 -1.82 -1.53 -4.61
C GLU A 497 -3.02 -1.28 -3.69
N LYS A 498 -3.00 -0.18 -2.92
CA LYS A 498 -4.02 0.11 -1.90
C LYS A 498 -4.25 1.61 -1.80
N PRO A 499 -5.47 2.06 -1.43
CA PRO A 499 -5.74 3.48 -1.21
C PRO A 499 -4.88 4.05 -0.08
N THR A 500 -4.10 5.08 -0.37
CA THR A 500 -3.07 5.63 0.54
C THR A 500 -3.54 6.82 1.36
N MET A 501 -4.63 7.49 0.94
CA MET A 501 -5.17 8.70 1.58
C MET A 501 -5.31 8.56 3.10
N GLY A 502 -5.80 7.40 3.55
CA GLY A 502 -6.01 7.12 4.98
C GLY A 502 -4.75 6.80 5.77
N PHE A 503 -3.57 6.77 5.16
CA PHE A 503 -2.28 6.41 5.77
C PHE A 503 -1.24 7.54 5.71
N ILE A 504 -1.37 8.47 4.76
CA ILE A 504 -0.39 9.52 4.49
C ILE A 504 -0.06 10.36 5.73
N TYR A 505 -1.09 10.77 6.49
CA TYR A 505 -0.92 11.59 7.68
C TYR A 505 0.00 10.90 8.70
N GLU A 506 -0.32 9.65 9.05
CA GLU A 506 0.49 8.84 9.99
C GLU A 506 1.90 8.59 9.45
N ALA A 507 2.01 8.28 8.16
CA ALA A 507 3.29 7.96 7.53
C ALA A 507 4.26 9.14 7.61
N ILE A 508 3.77 10.36 7.38
CA ILE A 508 4.57 11.59 7.50
C ILE A 508 4.93 11.86 8.97
N ASP A 509 4.00 11.68 9.91
CA ASP A 509 4.29 11.88 11.33
C ASP A 509 5.39 10.92 11.82
N ARG A 510 5.28 9.63 11.47
CA ARG A 510 6.33 8.63 11.76
C ARG A 510 7.65 8.95 11.10
N ALA A 511 7.62 9.46 9.86
CA ALA A 511 8.84 9.90 9.18
C ALA A 511 9.52 11.03 9.97
N LYS A 512 8.77 12.05 10.40
CA LYS A 512 9.29 13.14 11.24
C LYS A 512 9.88 12.62 12.55
N GLN A 513 9.17 11.74 13.27
CA GLN A 513 9.65 11.15 14.52
C GLN A 513 10.92 10.31 14.32
N SER A 514 11.02 9.56 13.23
CA SER A 514 12.20 8.76 12.89
C SER A 514 13.43 9.64 12.63
N ILE A 515 13.24 10.73 11.87
CA ILE A 515 14.29 11.71 11.60
C ILE A 515 14.70 12.42 12.90
N GLN A 516 13.74 12.79 13.75
CA GLN A 516 14.01 13.44 15.05
C GLN A 516 14.89 12.58 15.95
N LYS A 517 14.66 11.26 15.99
CA LYS A 517 15.47 10.33 16.80
C LYS A 517 16.87 10.12 16.23
N SER A 518 17.02 10.20 14.91
CA SER A 518 18.23 9.74 14.21
C SER A 518 19.17 10.86 13.75
N SER A 519 18.66 12.09 13.61
CA SER A 519 19.40 13.22 13.02
C SER A 519 19.64 14.34 14.03
N ARG A 520 20.91 14.69 14.25
CA ARG A 520 21.32 15.83 15.09
C ARG A 520 20.89 17.18 14.53
N TYR A 521 20.60 17.26 13.23
CA TYR A 521 20.20 18.49 12.53
C TYR A 521 18.70 18.49 12.21
N TYR A 522 17.90 17.74 12.96
CA TYR A 522 16.47 17.56 12.73
C TYR A 522 15.71 18.88 12.48
N SER A 523 15.95 19.92 13.29
CA SER A 523 15.26 21.21 13.13
C SER A 523 15.36 21.79 11.72
N GLN A 524 16.53 21.68 11.08
CA GLN A 524 16.77 22.21 9.74
C GLN A 524 16.06 21.43 8.62
N TYR A 525 15.71 20.17 8.87
CA TYR A 525 14.97 19.32 7.94
C TYR A 525 13.47 19.34 8.24
N GLN A 526 13.10 19.44 9.52
CA GLN A 526 11.72 19.56 9.95
C GLN A 526 11.04 20.76 9.30
N GLU A 527 11.70 21.93 9.25
CA GLU A 527 11.13 23.11 8.59
C GLU A 527 10.81 22.87 7.10
N ILE A 528 11.65 22.13 6.39
CA ILE A 528 11.44 21.78 4.99
C ILE A 528 10.24 20.82 4.86
N ILE A 529 10.21 19.78 5.70
CA ILE A 529 9.15 18.77 5.70
C ILE A 529 7.82 19.42 6.08
N ASP A 530 7.77 20.27 7.10
CA ASP A 530 6.57 20.96 7.56
C ASP A 530 6.06 21.96 6.51
N LYS A 531 6.96 22.65 5.80
CA LYS A 531 6.60 23.55 4.70
C LYS A 531 5.95 22.77 3.55
N ARG A 532 6.49 21.61 3.18
CA ARG A 532 5.95 20.75 2.12
C ARG A 532 4.67 20.04 2.55
N TRP A 533 4.61 19.61 3.81
CA TRP A 533 3.42 19.02 4.42
C TRP A 533 2.25 20.01 4.41
N ARG A 534 2.44 21.27 4.84
CA ARG A 534 1.37 22.30 4.78
C ARG A 534 0.81 22.52 3.38
N PHE A 535 1.60 22.24 2.36
CA PHE A 535 1.18 22.37 0.98
C PHE A 535 0.43 21.13 0.46
N MET A 536 0.91 19.94 0.81
CA MET A 536 0.28 18.66 0.42
C MET A 536 -0.99 18.36 1.22
N HIS A 537 -0.98 18.70 2.51
CA HIS A 537 -2.03 18.40 3.46
C HIS A 537 -3.33 19.15 3.10
N SER A 538 -4.44 18.44 3.24
CA SER A 538 -5.79 18.94 3.04
C SER A 538 -6.71 18.26 4.03
N ASP A 539 -7.92 18.81 4.19
CA ASP A 539 -8.92 18.20 5.07
C ASP A 539 -9.25 16.75 4.69
N LEU A 540 -9.06 16.35 3.42
CA LEU A 540 -9.20 14.96 2.97
C LEU A 540 -8.17 14.02 3.62
N HIS A 541 -6.94 14.47 3.82
CA HIS A 541 -5.90 13.67 4.49
C HIS A 541 -6.25 13.49 5.97
N SER A 542 -6.74 14.55 6.63
CA SER A 542 -7.28 14.52 7.99
C SER A 542 -8.46 13.56 8.11
N ALA A 543 -9.43 13.65 7.21
CA ALA A 543 -10.59 12.75 7.19
C ALA A 543 -10.18 11.31 6.91
N GLY A 544 -9.25 11.09 5.98
CA GLY A 544 -8.70 9.76 5.69
C GLY A 544 -8.07 9.13 6.93
N TYR A 545 -7.28 9.89 7.68
CA TYR A 545 -6.70 9.42 8.94
C TYR A 545 -7.76 9.13 10.00
N PHE A 546 -8.69 10.06 10.21
CA PHE A 546 -9.73 9.95 11.23
C PHE A 546 -10.66 8.75 10.97
N LEU A 547 -11.03 8.52 9.72
CA LEU A 547 -11.92 7.43 9.32
C LEU A 547 -11.21 6.07 9.24
N ASN A 548 -9.89 6.02 9.38
CA ASN A 548 -9.13 4.78 9.35
C ASN A 548 -9.26 4.02 10.69
N PRO A 549 -9.93 2.85 10.75
CA PRO A 549 -10.13 2.11 11.99
C PRO A 549 -8.81 1.64 12.63
N GLN A 550 -7.74 1.51 11.84
CA GLN A 550 -6.44 1.10 12.36
C GLN A 550 -5.87 2.15 13.33
N PHE A 551 -6.09 3.43 13.05
CA PHE A 551 -5.61 4.53 13.87
C PHE A 551 -6.58 4.85 15.00
N GLN A 552 -7.89 4.71 14.80
CA GLN A 552 -8.87 4.97 15.86
C GLN A 552 -8.83 3.97 17.03
N TYR A 553 -8.52 2.70 16.76
CA TYR A 553 -8.53 1.66 17.79
C TYR A 553 -7.13 1.13 18.15
N GLY A 554 -6.07 1.64 17.52
CA GLY A 554 -4.73 1.05 17.56
C GLY A 554 -3.59 1.99 17.92
N VAL A 555 -3.81 3.29 18.15
CA VAL A 555 -2.75 4.27 18.42
C VAL A 555 -3.20 5.25 19.51
N GLU A 556 -2.34 5.53 20.50
CA GLU A 556 -2.55 6.65 21.43
C GLU A 556 -2.17 7.95 20.70
N HIS A 557 -3.17 8.77 20.41
CA HIS A 557 -2.98 10.04 19.71
C HIS A 557 -2.62 11.16 20.67
N GLY A 558 -1.71 12.04 20.24
CA GLY A 558 -1.61 13.37 20.86
C GLY A 558 -2.94 14.11 20.69
N SER A 559 -3.35 14.87 21.71
CA SER A 559 -4.60 15.64 21.68
C SER A 559 -4.70 16.60 20.48
N ASP A 560 -3.56 17.11 20.02
CA ASP A 560 -3.49 18.02 18.87
C ASP A 560 -3.80 17.32 17.54
N VAL A 561 -3.32 16.08 17.35
CA VAL A 561 -3.58 15.28 16.14
C VAL A 561 -5.06 14.92 16.04
N TYR A 562 -5.66 14.50 17.17
CA TYR A 562 -7.10 14.21 17.20
C TYR A 562 -7.91 15.45 16.85
N ARG A 563 -7.60 16.60 17.46
CA ARG A 563 -8.32 17.85 17.19
C ARG A 563 -8.21 18.28 15.72
N GLU A 564 -7.01 18.23 15.13
CA GLU A 564 -6.80 18.59 13.73
C GLU A 564 -7.55 17.65 12.77
N THR A 565 -7.45 16.34 13.00
CA THR A 565 -8.03 15.33 12.11
C THR A 565 -9.57 15.30 12.22
N PHE A 566 -10.11 15.50 13.42
CA PHE A 566 -11.54 15.66 13.66
C PHE A 566 -12.10 16.92 12.98
N GLU A 567 -11.42 18.06 13.13
CA GLU A 567 -11.84 19.32 12.50
C GLU A 567 -11.78 19.22 10.96
N GLY A 568 -10.72 18.61 10.42
CA GLY A 568 -10.64 18.32 8.99
C GLY A 568 -11.79 17.41 8.53
N THR A 569 -12.14 16.39 9.30
CA THR A 569 -13.28 15.50 8.98
C THR A 569 -14.60 16.27 8.90
N LYS A 570 -14.85 17.20 9.84
CA LYS A 570 -16.04 18.06 9.79
C LYS A 570 -16.08 18.90 8.54
N LYS A 571 -14.95 19.52 8.16
CA LYS A 571 -14.85 20.34 6.93
C LYS A 571 -15.14 19.53 5.68
N VAL A 572 -14.64 18.30 5.59
CA VAL A 572 -14.94 17.39 4.48
C VAL A 572 -16.43 17.11 4.39
N ILE A 573 -17.10 16.78 5.51
CA ILE A 573 -18.54 16.53 5.54
C ILE A 573 -19.32 17.77 5.07
N MET A 574 -19.03 18.94 5.64
CA MET A 574 -19.71 20.19 5.30
C MET A 574 -19.51 20.60 3.84
N LYS A 575 -18.37 20.25 3.24
CA LYS A 575 -18.04 20.61 1.86
C LYS A 575 -18.65 19.64 0.84
N LEU A 576 -18.56 18.33 1.08
CA LEU A 576 -18.93 17.31 0.09
C LEU A 576 -20.41 16.92 0.14
N GLU A 577 -21.00 16.82 1.33
CA GLU A 577 -22.43 16.50 1.43
C GLU A 577 -23.25 17.73 1.07
N ARG A 578 -24.23 17.60 0.18
CA ARG A 578 -25.06 18.72 -0.29
C ARG A 578 -26.35 18.82 0.51
N ASN A 579 -26.83 17.72 1.08
CA ASN A 579 -28.04 17.68 1.88
C ASN A 579 -27.76 18.06 3.34
N MET A 580 -28.45 19.08 3.84
CA MET A 580 -28.22 19.62 5.18
C MET A 580 -28.60 18.65 6.31
N ASP A 581 -29.64 17.84 6.12
CA ASP A 581 -30.05 16.84 7.12
C ASP A 581 -29.01 15.72 7.23
N ASP A 582 -28.47 15.28 6.08
CA ASP A 582 -27.44 14.25 6.05
C ASP A 582 -26.09 14.76 6.54
N GLN A 583 -25.76 16.05 6.29
CA GLN A 583 -24.64 16.72 6.94
C GLN A 583 -24.77 16.67 8.47
N ILE A 584 -25.93 17.06 9.02
CA ILE A 584 -26.16 17.09 10.47
C ILE A 584 -26.05 15.67 11.06
N LYS A 585 -26.68 14.68 10.41
CA LYS A 585 -26.57 13.27 10.84
C LYS A 585 -25.12 12.79 10.83
N ALA A 586 -24.37 13.07 9.77
CA ALA A 586 -22.97 12.69 9.65
C ALA A 586 -22.11 13.37 10.73
N LEU A 587 -22.25 14.68 10.94
CA LEU A 587 -21.53 15.42 11.97
C LEU A 587 -21.83 14.92 13.39
N ASN A 588 -23.09 14.59 13.68
CA ASN A 588 -23.49 14.00 14.96
C ASN A 588 -22.88 12.61 15.16
N SER A 589 -22.82 11.79 14.10
CA SER A 589 -22.22 10.45 14.17
C SER A 589 -20.71 10.51 14.45
N VAL A 590 -20.03 11.53 13.95
CA VAL A 590 -18.59 11.73 14.12
C VAL A 590 -18.29 12.36 15.48
N SER A 591 -19.15 13.25 15.99
CA SER A 591 -18.96 13.94 17.28
C SER A 591 -19.29 13.09 18.50
N ASN A 592 -20.07 12.01 18.33
CA ASN A 592 -20.42 11.06 19.39
C ASN A 592 -19.44 9.87 19.48
N LYS A 593 -18.34 9.89 18.73
CA LYS A 593 -17.21 8.97 18.86
C LYS A 593 -16.14 9.61 19.74
#